data_AF-A0A1V1P0N7-F1
#
_entry.id   AF-A0A1V1P0N7-F1
#
_cell.length_a   1.000
_cell.length_b   1.000
_cell.length_c   1.000
_cell.angle_alpha   90.00
_cell.angle_beta   90.00
_cell.angle_gamma   90.00
#
_symmetry.space_group_name_H-M   'P 1'
#
loop_
_entity.id
_entity.type
_entity.pdbx_description
1 polymer ?
#
loop_
_entity_poly.entity_id
_entity_poly.type
_entity_poly.pdbx_seq_one_letter_code
_entity_poly.pdbx_strand_id
1 'polypeptide(L)'
;MITKPTTISPQNESDNISMSPNFTVAYSSSSDYISHKKTHWQLSKDDTFIISSLIIDKISETNLKSYAISQFILDENKTYYWRARFYNEYDPISDWSEVNSFSTIYQYSDLNYNGLPDNQEIYDETIDLDNDNTADIYQSNTKCLQSIIDQTIFSIKSINYENSIISCRTINPESITTVNNTGHIPDVILNLKIASQPGDSVKINLYSSKAIPTDAKWFQYDIQSGWIDYSEYSSFNSDRKQISFTLKDGGHGDIDSINNGIIIFPSGYGIMNKSEIDSRSSSKEADDENCFINILSY
;
A
#
# COMPACT_ATOMS: atom_id res chain seq x y z
N MET A 1 -28.39 19.24 -13.42
CA MET A 1 -27.52 18.99 -12.26
C MET A 1 -27.07 17.55 -12.28
N ILE A 2 -25.85 17.30 -11.81
CA ILE A 2 -25.34 15.95 -11.58
C ILE A 2 -26.07 15.36 -10.36
N THR A 3 -26.54 14.13 -10.46
CA THR A 3 -27.24 13.46 -9.36
C THR A 3 -26.25 12.70 -8.49
N LYS A 4 -26.62 12.44 -7.24
CA LYS A 4 -25.79 11.61 -6.35
C LYS A 4 -25.58 10.20 -6.94
N PRO A 5 -24.44 9.56 -6.68
CA PRO A 5 -24.20 8.20 -7.15
C PRO A 5 -25.21 7.21 -6.57
N THR A 6 -25.56 6.20 -7.36
CA THR A 6 -26.19 4.97 -6.84
C THR A 6 -25.11 3.93 -6.65
N THR A 7 -24.96 3.39 -5.44
CA THR A 7 -23.99 2.35 -5.11
C THR A 7 -24.39 1.01 -5.74
N ILE A 8 -23.43 0.26 -6.28
CA ILE A 8 -23.68 -1.04 -6.94
C ILE A 8 -23.00 -2.18 -6.16
N SER A 9 -21.70 -2.04 -5.87
CA SER A 9 -20.91 -3.07 -5.17
C SER A 9 -19.80 -2.42 -4.35
N PRO A 10 -19.48 -2.94 -3.16
CA PRO A 10 -20.26 -3.90 -2.38
C PRO A 10 -21.68 -3.39 -2.08
N GLN A 11 -22.65 -4.29 -2.10
CA GLN A 11 -24.04 -3.96 -1.75
C GLN A 11 -24.13 -3.62 -0.26
N ASN A 12 -25.10 -2.79 0.12
CA ASN A 12 -25.31 -2.42 1.51
C ASN A 12 -25.56 -3.67 2.37
N GLU A 13 -24.94 -3.71 3.56
CA GLU A 13 -25.03 -4.81 4.52
C GLU A 13 -24.60 -6.18 3.95
N SER A 14 -23.74 -6.18 2.92
CA SER A 14 -23.18 -7.44 2.39
C SER A 14 -22.10 -8.00 3.30
N ASP A 15 -22.12 -9.32 3.51
CA ASP A 15 -21.12 -10.03 4.30
C ASP A 15 -20.21 -10.89 3.43
N ASN A 16 -19.12 -11.41 4.01
CA ASN A 16 -18.12 -12.26 3.35
C ASN A 16 -17.48 -11.62 2.12
N ILE A 17 -17.30 -10.29 2.17
CA ILE A 17 -16.64 -9.55 1.10
C ILE A 17 -15.12 -9.74 1.22
N SER A 18 -14.43 -9.85 0.09
CA SER A 18 -12.96 -9.88 0.09
C SER A 18 -12.39 -8.61 0.76
N MET A 19 -11.19 -8.68 1.33
CA MET A 19 -10.47 -7.51 1.88
C MET A 19 -9.91 -6.57 0.79
N SER A 20 -10.04 -6.94 -0.49
CA SER A 20 -9.71 -6.10 -1.64
C SER A 20 -10.93 -5.91 -2.56
N PRO A 21 -12.05 -5.35 -2.05
CA PRO A 21 -13.25 -5.18 -2.87
C PRO A 21 -13.02 -4.12 -3.95
N ASN A 22 -13.82 -4.21 -5.02
CA ASN A 22 -13.91 -3.14 -6.01
C ASN A 22 -15.22 -2.38 -5.81
N PHE A 23 -15.12 -1.09 -5.49
CA PHE A 23 -16.27 -0.21 -5.34
C PHE A 23 -16.78 0.16 -6.72
N THR A 24 -18.10 0.09 -6.92
CA THR A 24 -18.72 0.47 -8.20
C THR A 24 -20.00 1.26 -7.98
N VAL A 25 -20.23 2.24 -8.86
CA VAL A 25 -21.38 3.14 -8.79
C VAL A 25 -21.99 3.36 -10.17
N ALA A 26 -23.29 3.62 -10.21
CA ALA A 26 -23.98 4.08 -11.41
C ALA A 26 -23.90 5.61 -11.51
N TYR A 27 -23.65 6.10 -12.72
CA TYR A 27 -23.73 7.51 -13.06
C TYR A 27 -25.10 7.85 -13.66
N SER A 28 -25.69 8.95 -13.21
CA SER A 28 -26.85 9.56 -13.86
C SER A 28 -26.72 11.09 -13.81
N SER A 29 -27.45 11.79 -14.68
CA SER A 29 -27.51 13.25 -14.71
C SER A 29 -28.89 13.70 -15.16
N SER A 30 -29.27 14.93 -14.86
CA SER A 30 -30.55 15.50 -15.33
C SER A 30 -30.55 15.86 -16.82
N SER A 31 -29.43 15.67 -17.52
CA SER A 31 -29.23 16.00 -18.93
C SER A 31 -27.98 15.31 -19.46
N ASP A 32 -28.04 14.85 -20.71
CA ASP A 32 -26.94 14.18 -21.42
C ASP A 32 -25.73 15.09 -21.70
N TYR A 33 -25.89 16.41 -21.56
CA TYR A 33 -24.79 17.38 -21.72
C TYR A 33 -23.91 17.52 -20.47
N ILE A 34 -24.26 16.86 -19.36
CA ILE A 34 -23.47 16.92 -18.13
C ILE A 34 -22.52 15.73 -18.13
N SER A 35 -21.24 16.00 -18.34
CA SER A 35 -20.17 15.00 -18.31
C SER A 35 -19.78 14.62 -16.87
N HIS A 36 -19.38 13.36 -16.70
CA HIS A 36 -18.77 12.84 -15.46
C HIS A 36 -17.27 13.08 -15.53
N LYS A 37 -16.72 13.93 -14.66
CA LYS A 37 -15.30 14.33 -14.70
C LYS A 37 -14.47 13.64 -13.62
N LYS A 38 -14.97 13.60 -12.39
CA LYS A 38 -14.27 12.99 -11.24
C LYS A 38 -15.24 12.24 -10.33
N THR A 39 -14.71 11.30 -9.57
CA THR A 39 -15.42 10.67 -8.46
C THR A 39 -14.59 10.76 -7.20
N HIS A 40 -15.22 11.17 -6.11
CA HIS A 40 -14.62 11.19 -4.79
C HIS A 40 -15.17 10.01 -3.99
N TRP A 41 -14.26 9.15 -3.55
CA TRP A 41 -14.52 7.93 -2.80
C TRP A 41 -14.09 8.09 -1.36
N GLN A 42 -14.94 7.65 -0.43
CA GLN A 42 -14.59 7.52 0.98
C GLN A 42 -14.86 6.11 1.49
N LEU A 43 -13.94 5.61 2.30
CA LEU A 43 -14.04 4.36 3.07
C LEU A 43 -13.69 4.65 4.52
N SER A 44 -14.46 4.10 5.46
CA SER A 44 -14.34 4.40 6.88
C SER A 44 -14.63 3.17 7.75
N LYS A 45 -14.11 3.17 8.98
CA LYS A 45 -14.42 2.20 10.04
C LYS A 45 -15.80 2.42 10.66
N ASP A 46 -16.36 3.61 10.51
CA ASP A 46 -17.69 3.98 10.99
C ASP A 46 -18.47 4.82 9.95
N ASP A 47 -19.76 5.01 10.19
CA ASP A 47 -20.68 5.73 9.31
C ASP A 47 -20.59 7.27 9.43
N THR A 48 -19.73 7.79 10.31
CA THR A 48 -19.56 9.22 10.55
C THR A 48 -18.53 9.84 9.62
N PHE A 49 -17.59 9.05 9.10
CA PHE A 49 -16.51 9.47 8.20
C PHE A 49 -15.64 10.59 8.81
N ILE A 50 -15.41 10.55 10.13
CA ILE A 50 -14.42 11.43 10.78
C ILE A 50 -12.99 11.01 10.42
N ILE A 51 -12.04 11.94 10.47
CA ILE A 51 -10.67 11.70 9.99
C ILE A 51 -9.98 10.48 10.61
N SER A 52 -10.17 10.24 11.92
CA SER A 52 -9.57 9.10 12.63
C SER A 52 -10.18 7.73 12.26
N SER A 53 -11.35 7.73 11.62
CA SER A 53 -12.03 6.53 11.14
C SER A 53 -11.80 6.28 9.65
N LEU A 54 -11.34 7.32 8.93
CA LEU A 54 -11.23 7.33 7.48
C LEU A 54 -10.04 6.49 7.04
N ILE A 55 -10.29 5.61 6.06
CA ILE A 55 -9.33 4.67 5.48
C ILE A 55 -9.00 5.07 4.05
N ILE A 56 -9.97 5.63 3.31
CA ILE A 56 -9.77 6.15 1.96
C ILE A 56 -10.47 7.50 1.86
N ASP A 57 -9.79 8.47 1.25
CA ASP A 57 -10.30 9.78 0.85
C ASP A 57 -9.65 10.19 -0.47
N LYS A 58 -10.17 9.68 -1.59
CA LYS A 58 -9.49 9.77 -2.90
C LYS A 58 -10.40 10.29 -3.99
N ILE A 59 -9.82 11.10 -4.88
CA ILE A 59 -10.47 11.61 -6.08
C ILE A 59 -9.88 10.89 -7.29
N SER A 60 -10.73 10.20 -8.05
CA SER A 60 -10.38 9.56 -9.31
C SER A 60 -10.78 10.45 -10.49
N GLU A 61 -9.85 10.69 -11.40
CA GLU A 61 -10.09 11.38 -12.69
C GLU A 61 -10.17 10.39 -13.87
N THR A 62 -9.86 9.12 -13.61
CA THR A 62 -10.04 7.98 -14.52
C THR A 62 -10.82 6.89 -13.79
N ASN A 63 -11.28 5.86 -14.50
CA ASN A 63 -12.10 4.78 -13.91
C ASN A 63 -13.26 5.31 -13.06
N LEU A 64 -13.94 6.35 -13.53
CA LEU A 64 -14.84 7.19 -12.71
C LEU A 64 -15.97 6.44 -12.00
N LYS A 65 -16.30 5.22 -12.42
CA LYS A 65 -17.38 4.41 -11.85
C LYS A 65 -16.89 3.22 -11.03
N SER A 66 -15.57 3.11 -10.84
CA SER A 66 -14.92 1.98 -10.19
C SER A 66 -13.72 2.43 -9.34
N TYR A 67 -13.56 1.85 -8.15
CA TYR A 67 -12.38 2.08 -7.32
C TYR A 67 -11.96 0.78 -6.62
N ALA A 68 -10.79 0.27 -7.00
CA ALA A 68 -10.24 -0.94 -6.40
C ALA A 68 -9.58 -0.59 -5.06
N ILE A 69 -10.04 -1.23 -3.98
CA ILE A 69 -9.35 -1.17 -2.70
C ILE A 69 -8.11 -2.04 -2.80
N SER A 70 -6.95 -1.44 -2.52
CA SER A 70 -5.70 -2.16 -2.48
C SER A 70 -5.81 -3.32 -1.50
N GLN A 71 -5.13 -4.42 -1.81
CA GLN A 71 -4.84 -5.41 -0.80
C GLN A 71 -4.16 -4.72 0.40
N PHE A 72 -4.33 -5.30 1.58
CA PHE A 72 -3.66 -4.91 2.82
C PHE A 72 -4.21 -3.72 3.60
N ILE A 73 -5.18 -3.01 3.04
CA ILE A 73 -5.84 -1.89 3.72
C ILE A 73 -6.87 -2.37 4.74
N LEU A 74 -7.65 -3.40 4.37
CA LEU A 74 -8.74 -3.93 5.19
C LEU A 74 -8.31 -5.15 6.01
N ASP A 75 -8.87 -5.23 7.21
CA ASP A 75 -8.71 -6.33 8.13
C ASP A 75 -9.84 -7.36 7.93
N GLU A 76 -9.60 -8.61 8.31
CA GLU A 76 -10.60 -9.67 8.25
C GLU A 76 -11.69 -9.52 9.32
N ASN A 77 -12.91 -10.00 9.02
CA ASN A 77 -14.04 -9.97 9.95
C ASN A 77 -14.33 -8.59 10.57
N LYS A 78 -14.28 -7.54 9.75
CA LYS A 78 -14.60 -6.16 10.12
C LYS A 78 -15.66 -5.58 9.20
N THR A 79 -16.54 -4.77 9.78
CA THR A 79 -17.51 -3.97 9.03
C THR A 79 -16.91 -2.62 8.68
N TYR A 80 -17.09 -2.21 7.44
CA TYR A 80 -16.66 -0.92 6.90
C TYR A 80 -17.81 -0.20 6.22
N TYR A 81 -17.67 1.12 6.09
CA TYR A 81 -18.67 2.01 5.51
C TYR A 81 -18.06 2.80 4.37
N TRP A 82 -18.78 2.93 3.26
CA TRP A 82 -18.29 3.64 2.09
C TRP A 82 -19.37 4.50 1.45
N ARG A 83 -18.92 5.57 0.78
CA ARG A 83 -19.76 6.47 0.01
C ARG A 83 -18.97 7.08 -1.15
N ALA A 84 -19.69 7.56 -2.15
CA ALA A 84 -19.09 8.25 -3.28
C ALA A 84 -19.88 9.53 -3.64
N ARG A 85 -19.23 10.46 -4.33
CA ARG A 85 -19.89 11.61 -4.98
C ARG A 85 -19.18 12.01 -6.27
N PHE A 86 -19.89 12.68 -7.16
CA PHE A 86 -19.39 13.03 -8.48
C PHE A 86 -19.07 14.51 -8.64
N TYR A 87 -18.17 14.80 -9.57
CA TYR A 87 -17.84 16.12 -10.09
C TYR A 87 -18.17 16.13 -11.59
N ASN A 88 -18.75 17.21 -12.09
CA ASN A 88 -18.91 17.43 -13.53
C ASN A 88 -17.76 18.27 -14.13
N GLU A 89 -17.79 18.54 -15.44
CA GLU A 89 -16.76 19.34 -16.14
C GLU A 89 -16.46 20.72 -15.54
N TYR A 90 -17.48 21.36 -14.96
CA TYR A 90 -17.36 22.70 -14.36
C TYR A 90 -17.02 22.65 -12.87
N ASP A 91 -16.83 21.45 -12.31
CA ASP A 91 -16.58 21.14 -10.90
C ASP A 91 -17.73 21.38 -9.88
N PRO A 92 -19.03 21.53 -10.25
CA PRO A 92 -20.13 21.20 -9.35
C PRO A 92 -20.08 19.79 -8.80
N ILE A 93 -20.27 19.69 -7.50
CA ILE A 93 -20.25 18.46 -6.71
C ILE A 93 -21.68 17.97 -6.48
N SER A 94 -21.93 16.67 -6.63
CA SER A 94 -23.18 16.04 -6.20
C SER A 94 -23.25 15.91 -4.67
N ASP A 95 -24.45 15.69 -4.13
CA ASP A 95 -24.56 15.07 -2.81
C ASP A 95 -23.83 13.71 -2.80
N TRP A 96 -23.45 13.28 -1.60
CA TRP A 96 -22.97 11.92 -1.38
C TRP A 96 -24.06 10.90 -1.74
N SER A 97 -23.63 9.70 -2.15
CA SER A 97 -24.49 8.53 -2.18
C SER A 97 -25.05 8.23 -0.79
N GLU A 98 -26.04 7.33 -0.73
CA GLU A 98 -26.33 6.65 0.53
C GLU A 98 -25.04 5.99 1.07
N VAL A 99 -24.93 5.91 2.39
CA VAL A 99 -23.85 5.18 3.04
C VAL A 99 -24.14 3.69 2.90
N ASN A 100 -23.21 2.97 2.28
CA ASN A 100 -23.26 1.52 2.22
C ASN A 100 -22.29 0.92 3.24
N SER A 101 -22.68 -0.18 3.86
CA SER A 101 -21.79 -1.00 4.68
C SER A 101 -21.48 -2.35 4.04
N PHE A 102 -20.37 -2.96 4.43
CA PHE A 102 -20.07 -4.37 4.15
C PHE A 102 -19.14 -4.95 5.22
N SER A 103 -19.16 -6.28 5.39
CA SER A 103 -18.27 -7.01 6.29
C SER A 103 -17.29 -7.87 5.52
N THR A 104 -16.01 -7.79 5.88
CA THR A 104 -14.95 -8.61 5.28
C THR A 104 -15.04 -10.07 5.72
N ILE A 105 -14.65 -10.98 4.84
CA ILE A 105 -14.54 -12.42 5.12
C ILE A 105 -13.59 -12.68 6.29
N TYR A 106 -13.92 -13.69 7.11
CA TYR A 106 -13.02 -14.23 8.13
C TYR A 106 -12.17 -15.36 7.53
N GLN A 107 -10.85 -15.20 7.58
CA GLN A 107 -9.86 -16.13 7.01
C GLN A 107 -9.19 -17.01 8.07
N TYR A 108 -9.43 -16.78 9.37
CA TYR A 108 -8.82 -17.52 10.47
C TYR A 108 -7.29 -17.48 10.40
N SER A 109 -6.74 -16.36 9.92
CA SER A 109 -5.30 -16.26 9.65
C SER A 109 -4.48 -15.91 10.88
N ASP A 110 -5.07 -15.18 11.82
CA ASP A 110 -4.48 -14.73 13.08
C ASP A 110 -5.48 -15.09 14.20
N LEU A 111 -5.36 -16.29 14.79
CA LEU A 111 -6.33 -16.79 15.78
C LEU A 111 -6.09 -16.19 17.16
N ASN A 112 -4.87 -15.75 17.44
CA ASN A 112 -4.49 -15.17 18.73
C ASN A 112 -4.64 -13.63 18.76
N TYR A 113 -4.97 -13.02 17.61
CA TYR A 113 -5.18 -11.59 17.41
C TYR A 113 -3.95 -10.74 17.76
N ASN A 114 -2.75 -11.25 17.51
CA ASN A 114 -1.52 -10.53 17.78
C ASN A 114 -0.99 -9.72 16.58
N GLY A 115 -1.69 -9.75 15.44
CA GLY A 115 -1.33 -9.03 14.22
C GLY A 115 -0.34 -9.77 13.32
N LEU A 116 -0.03 -11.04 13.59
CA LEU A 116 0.77 -11.91 12.73
C LEU A 116 -0.11 -13.07 12.25
N PRO A 117 0.00 -13.49 10.99
CA PRO A 117 -0.62 -14.74 10.57
C PRO A 117 0.02 -15.92 11.31
N ASP A 118 -0.78 -16.82 11.89
CA ASP A 118 -0.34 -17.98 12.67
C ASP A 118 0.65 -18.86 11.89
N ASN A 119 0.49 -18.96 10.56
CA ASN A 119 1.38 -19.73 9.69
C ASN A 119 2.71 -19.03 9.36
N GLN A 120 2.92 -17.81 9.86
CA GLN A 120 4.14 -17.03 9.73
C GLN A 120 4.76 -16.73 11.09
N GLU A 121 4.09 -17.09 12.20
CA GLU A 121 4.62 -16.88 13.54
C GLU A 121 5.87 -17.71 13.82
N ILE A 122 6.68 -17.18 14.74
CA ILE A 122 7.90 -17.81 15.20
C ILE A 122 7.84 -17.92 16.71
N TYR A 123 8.24 -19.09 17.22
CA TYR A 123 8.33 -19.38 18.66
C TYR A 123 9.75 -19.77 19.10
N ASP A 124 10.73 -19.63 18.23
CA ASP A 124 12.13 -19.93 18.54
C ASP A 124 12.75 -18.80 19.37
N GLU A 125 12.97 -19.10 20.66
CA GLU A 125 13.53 -18.20 21.66
C GLU A 125 15.02 -17.91 21.49
N THR A 126 15.68 -18.50 20.48
CA THR A 126 17.10 -18.27 20.19
C THR A 126 17.33 -17.17 19.14
N ILE A 127 16.26 -16.70 18.50
CA ILE A 127 16.35 -15.66 17.47
C ILE A 127 16.50 -14.29 18.13
N ASP A 128 17.65 -13.67 17.88
CA ASP A 128 18.02 -12.32 18.28
C ASP A 128 18.72 -11.67 17.07
N LEU A 129 17.92 -11.14 16.13
CA LEU A 129 18.45 -10.61 14.87
C LEU A 129 19.09 -9.24 15.04
N ASP A 130 18.71 -8.47 16.06
CA ASP A 130 19.30 -7.18 16.35
C ASP A 130 20.49 -7.23 17.33
N ASN A 131 20.78 -8.42 17.86
CA ASN A 131 21.90 -8.74 18.74
C ASN A 131 21.90 -7.90 20.02
N ASP A 132 20.73 -7.63 20.59
CA ASP A 132 20.58 -6.90 21.84
C ASP A 132 20.63 -7.80 23.09
N ASN A 133 20.85 -9.11 22.92
CA ASN A 133 20.84 -10.18 23.93
C ASN A 133 19.46 -10.50 24.50
N THR A 134 18.38 -9.98 23.89
CA THR A 134 17.01 -10.36 24.18
C THR A 134 16.41 -10.95 22.91
N ALA A 135 15.91 -12.18 22.98
CA ALA A 135 15.27 -12.79 21.82
C ALA A 135 14.14 -11.89 21.29
N ASP A 136 14.08 -11.73 19.98
CA ASP A 136 13.22 -10.72 19.34
C ASP A 136 11.73 -10.95 19.67
N ILE A 137 11.32 -12.21 19.83
CA ILE A 137 9.95 -12.59 20.20
C ILE A 137 9.53 -12.11 21.60
N TYR A 138 10.48 -11.74 22.45
CA TYR A 138 10.24 -11.20 23.79
C TYR A 138 10.29 -9.66 23.83
N GLN A 139 10.60 -9.01 22.72
CA GLN A 139 10.66 -7.55 22.63
C GLN A 139 9.28 -6.99 22.25
N SER A 140 8.68 -6.17 23.11
CA SER A 140 7.30 -5.70 22.90
C SER A 140 7.15 -4.77 21.68
N ASN A 141 8.20 -4.02 21.33
CA ASN A 141 8.24 -3.14 20.17
C ASN A 141 8.66 -3.86 18.87
N THR A 142 8.76 -5.19 18.89
CA THR A 142 9.20 -6.00 17.75
C THR A 142 8.13 -7.01 17.35
N LYS A 143 7.99 -7.23 16.04
CA LYS A 143 7.21 -8.33 15.47
C LYS A 143 8.14 -9.22 14.66
N CYS A 144 8.09 -10.52 14.93
CA CYS A 144 8.92 -11.52 14.26
C CYS A 144 8.07 -12.46 13.43
N LEU A 145 8.45 -12.67 12.18
CA LEU A 145 7.72 -13.56 11.28
C LEU A 145 8.64 -14.24 10.28
N GLN A 146 8.18 -15.38 9.79
CA GLN A 146 8.83 -16.17 8.77
C GLN A 146 8.17 -15.92 7.40
N SER A 147 9.01 -15.67 6.40
CA SER A 147 8.63 -15.59 4.99
C SER A 147 7.98 -16.89 4.52
N ILE A 148 6.78 -16.78 3.94
CA ILE A 148 6.09 -17.92 3.28
C ILE A 148 6.75 -18.35 1.97
N ILE A 149 7.74 -17.59 1.48
CA ILE A 149 8.40 -17.84 0.18
C ILE A 149 9.67 -18.64 0.36
N ASP A 150 10.58 -18.15 1.18
CA ASP A 150 11.96 -18.66 1.27
C ASP A 150 12.40 -18.95 2.71
N GLN A 151 11.46 -18.93 3.67
CA GLN A 151 11.72 -19.18 5.08
C GLN A 151 12.65 -18.15 5.76
N THR A 152 13.02 -17.06 5.08
CA THR A 152 13.76 -15.94 5.70
C THR A 152 12.96 -15.40 6.88
N ILE A 153 13.65 -15.13 7.99
CA ILE A 153 13.05 -14.60 9.21
C ILE A 153 13.26 -13.09 9.20
N PHE A 154 12.19 -12.36 9.50
CA PHE A 154 12.22 -10.91 9.66
C PHE A 154 11.82 -10.53 11.09
N SER A 155 12.57 -9.60 11.68
CA SER A 155 12.20 -8.91 12.92
C SER A 155 12.01 -7.44 12.61
N ILE A 156 10.80 -6.93 12.80
CA ILE A 156 10.44 -5.54 12.53
C ILE A 156 10.31 -4.83 13.88
N LYS A 157 11.21 -3.89 14.15
CA LYS A 157 11.33 -3.17 15.42
C LYS A 157 10.96 -1.72 15.24
N SER A 158 10.02 -1.24 16.05
CA SER A 158 9.71 0.19 16.12
C SER A 158 10.70 0.92 17.01
N ILE A 159 11.18 2.08 16.53
CA ILE A 159 12.26 2.82 17.17
C ILE A 159 11.76 3.98 18.03
N ASN A 160 10.77 4.74 17.54
CA ASN A 160 10.28 5.95 18.21
C ASN A 160 8.86 5.84 18.76
N TYR A 161 8.21 4.70 18.59
CA TYR A 161 6.87 4.42 19.10
C TYR A 161 6.80 2.98 19.64
N GLU A 162 6.85 2.80 20.95
CA GLU A 162 6.70 1.45 21.53
C GLU A 162 5.37 0.83 21.13
N ASN A 163 5.39 -0.46 20.80
CA ASN A 163 4.21 -1.27 20.47
C ASN A 163 3.35 -0.69 19.31
N SER A 164 3.94 0.08 18.40
CA SER A 164 3.19 0.67 17.28
C SER A 164 2.92 -0.29 16.13
N ILE A 165 3.66 -1.39 16.01
CA ILE A 165 3.46 -2.33 14.90
C ILE A 165 2.20 -3.14 15.21
N ILE A 166 1.09 -2.75 14.58
CA ILE A 166 -0.23 -3.36 14.76
C ILE A 166 -0.22 -4.74 14.11
N SER A 167 0.25 -4.83 12.87
CA SER A 167 0.31 -6.10 12.15
C SER A 167 1.43 -6.14 11.13
N CYS A 168 1.97 -7.32 10.92
CA CYS A 168 2.96 -7.61 9.87
C CYS A 168 2.60 -8.94 9.19
N ARG A 169 2.75 -9.01 7.88
CA ARG A 169 2.65 -10.28 7.15
C ARG A 169 3.52 -10.28 5.91
N THR A 170 4.04 -11.46 5.55
CA THR A 170 4.66 -11.72 4.27
C THR A 170 3.59 -12.16 3.25
N ILE A 171 3.75 -11.72 2.01
CA ILE A 171 2.83 -12.00 0.92
C ILE A 171 3.61 -12.54 -0.27
N ASN A 172 3.03 -13.51 -0.98
CA ASN A 172 3.56 -13.94 -2.26
C ASN A 172 3.38 -12.81 -3.29
N PRO A 173 4.47 -12.25 -3.83
CA PRO A 173 4.39 -11.18 -4.80
C PRO A 173 3.56 -11.51 -6.06
N GLU A 174 3.51 -12.80 -6.45
CA GLU A 174 2.69 -13.27 -7.58
C GLU A 174 1.17 -13.12 -7.34
N SER A 175 0.74 -12.96 -6.08
CA SER A 175 -0.68 -12.75 -5.74
C SER A 175 -1.17 -11.31 -6.01
N ILE A 176 -0.25 -10.41 -6.36
CA ILE A 176 -0.55 -9.03 -6.72
C ILE A 176 -0.74 -8.96 -8.25
N THR A 177 -2.00 -8.93 -8.68
CA THR A 177 -2.38 -9.11 -10.10
C THR A 177 -2.39 -7.82 -10.92
N THR A 178 -2.10 -6.67 -10.33
CA THR A 178 -2.34 -5.36 -10.94
C THR A 178 -1.12 -4.45 -10.87
N VAL A 179 -0.73 -3.98 -12.06
CA VAL A 179 0.11 -2.83 -12.46
C VAL A 179 1.37 -3.25 -13.24
N ASN A 180 1.60 -2.51 -14.34
CA ASN A 180 2.71 -2.62 -15.30
C ASN A 180 4.00 -3.14 -14.68
N ASN A 181 4.35 -4.38 -15.06
CA ASN A 181 5.61 -5.06 -14.77
C ASN A 181 6.78 -4.45 -15.57
N THR A 182 6.98 -3.15 -15.50
CA THR A 182 8.23 -2.53 -15.95
C THR A 182 9.17 -2.52 -14.76
N GLY A 183 10.00 -3.55 -14.66
CA GLY A 183 11.15 -3.54 -13.75
C GLY A 183 11.01 -4.28 -12.42
N HIS A 184 10.64 -5.57 -12.49
CA HIS A 184 10.71 -6.59 -11.42
C HIS A 184 9.78 -6.44 -10.21
N ILE A 185 9.42 -7.60 -9.66
CA ILE A 185 8.60 -7.79 -8.48
C ILE A 185 9.56 -8.10 -7.31
N PRO A 186 9.41 -7.49 -6.12
CA PRO A 186 10.17 -7.87 -4.93
C PRO A 186 10.13 -9.37 -4.65
N ASP A 187 11.23 -9.97 -4.19
CA ASP A 187 11.27 -11.41 -3.89
C ASP A 187 10.36 -11.78 -2.71
N VAL A 188 10.18 -10.84 -1.79
CA VAL A 188 9.27 -10.93 -0.65
C VAL A 188 8.61 -9.58 -0.45
N ILE A 189 7.29 -9.58 -0.26
CA ILE A 189 6.54 -8.39 0.15
C ILE A 189 6.17 -8.52 1.61
N LEU A 190 6.44 -7.48 2.37
CA LEU A 190 5.98 -7.27 3.73
C LEU A 190 4.90 -6.21 3.73
N ASN A 191 3.76 -6.52 4.32
CA ASN A 191 2.77 -5.53 4.64
C ASN A 191 2.87 -5.16 6.12
N LEU A 192 3.12 -3.87 6.39
CA LEU A 192 3.13 -3.32 7.75
C LEU A 192 1.93 -2.41 7.96
N LYS A 193 1.29 -2.57 9.11
CA LYS A 193 0.30 -1.62 9.65
C LYS A 193 0.83 -1.08 10.96
N ILE A 194 0.98 0.24 11.05
CA ILE A 194 1.71 0.88 12.14
C ILE A 194 0.86 2.01 12.72
N ALA A 195 0.67 1.99 14.03
CA ALA A 195 0.04 3.07 14.78
C ALA A 195 1.00 4.27 14.89
N SER A 196 0.44 5.47 14.75
CA SER A 196 1.14 6.74 14.91
C SER A 196 0.19 7.78 15.50
N GLN A 197 0.67 9.01 15.68
CA GLN A 197 -0.22 10.16 15.80
C GLN A 197 -0.54 10.70 14.39
N PRO A 198 -1.74 11.28 14.18
CA PRO A 198 -2.11 11.91 12.91
C PRO A 198 -1.02 12.85 12.35
N GLY A 199 -0.42 12.48 11.22
CA GLY A 199 0.60 13.26 10.52
C GLY A 199 2.05 13.06 10.99
N ASP A 200 2.29 12.21 11.98
CA ASP A 200 3.62 11.99 12.56
C ASP A 200 4.50 11.07 11.73
N SER A 201 5.81 11.15 11.96
CA SER A 201 6.80 10.26 11.38
C SER A 201 7.17 9.10 12.30
N VAL A 202 7.23 7.88 11.75
CA VAL A 202 7.65 6.66 12.45
C VAL A 202 8.96 6.16 11.86
N LYS A 203 9.86 5.69 12.73
CA LYS A 203 11.11 5.03 12.36
C LYS A 203 11.02 3.55 12.68
N ILE A 204 11.31 2.72 11.68
CA ILE A 204 11.28 1.27 11.78
C ILE A 204 12.64 0.73 11.39
N ASN A 205 13.14 -0.26 12.13
CA ASN A 205 14.20 -1.13 11.67
C ASN A 205 13.61 -2.49 11.31
N LEU A 206 14.03 -3.02 10.17
CA LEU A 206 13.78 -4.40 9.78
C LEU A 206 15.10 -5.14 9.79
N TYR A 207 15.16 -6.23 10.53
CA TYR A 207 16.27 -7.15 10.58
C TYR A 207 15.90 -8.44 9.84
N SER A 208 16.86 -9.01 9.11
CA SER A 208 16.69 -10.19 8.28
C SER A 208 17.71 -11.25 8.64
N SER A 209 17.29 -12.51 8.78
CA SER A 209 18.22 -13.63 9.04
C SER A 209 19.22 -13.83 7.89
N LYS A 210 18.83 -13.43 6.67
CA LYS A 210 19.60 -13.51 5.43
C LYS A 210 19.95 -12.12 4.90
N ALA A 211 21.18 -11.95 4.43
CA ALA A 211 21.60 -10.70 3.78
C ALA A 211 20.78 -10.46 2.49
N ILE A 212 20.23 -9.26 2.36
CA ILE A 212 19.49 -8.84 1.16
C ILE A 212 20.48 -8.58 0.01
N PRO A 213 20.20 -9.05 -1.23
CA PRO A 213 21.13 -8.92 -2.37
C PRO A 213 21.70 -7.51 -2.54
N THR A 214 22.99 -7.37 -2.85
CA THR A 214 23.70 -6.08 -2.83
C THR A 214 23.19 -5.03 -3.81
N ASP A 215 22.57 -5.47 -4.90
CA ASP A 215 21.98 -4.66 -5.97
C ASP A 215 20.48 -4.36 -5.74
N ALA A 216 19.88 -4.92 -4.69
CA ALA A 216 18.48 -4.66 -4.37
C ALA A 216 18.27 -3.28 -3.72
N LYS A 217 17.14 -2.67 -4.07
CA LYS A 217 16.56 -1.48 -3.43
C LYS A 217 15.27 -1.85 -2.71
N TRP A 218 14.77 -0.95 -1.87
CA TRP A 218 13.47 -1.10 -1.24
C TRP A 218 12.39 -0.37 -2.05
N PHE A 219 11.23 -1.01 -2.22
CA PHE A 219 10.10 -0.48 -2.97
C PHE A 219 8.81 -0.54 -2.14
N GLN A 220 7.99 0.49 -2.26
CA GLN A 220 6.61 0.50 -1.77
C GLN A 220 5.67 0.08 -2.91
N TYR A 221 4.63 -0.68 -2.60
CA TYR A 221 3.57 -1.02 -3.55
C TYR A 221 2.36 -0.11 -3.36
N ASP A 222 1.84 0.46 -4.45
CA ASP A 222 0.53 1.09 -4.50
C ASP A 222 -0.27 0.52 -5.68
N ILE A 223 -1.55 0.20 -5.49
CA ILE A 223 -2.36 -0.42 -6.55
C ILE A 223 -2.61 0.52 -7.74
N GLN A 224 -2.53 1.85 -7.53
CA GLN A 224 -2.76 2.83 -8.59
C GLN A 224 -1.46 3.16 -9.33
N SER A 225 -0.36 3.27 -8.59
CA SER A 225 0.94 3.77 -9.07
C SER A 225 1.95 2.64 -9.37
N GLY A 226 1.71 1.43 -8.88
CA GLY A 226 2.61 0.30 -8.95
C GLY A 226 3.74 0.39 -7.93
N TRP A 227 4.94 -0.04 -8.33
CA TRP A 227 6.14 -0.01 -7.50
C TRP A 227 6.79 1.38 -7.47
N ILE A 228 7.03 1.88 -6.26
CA ILE A 228 7.64 3.18 -6.00
C ILE A 228 9.00 2.96 -5.33
N ASP A 229 10.08 3.49 -5.90
CA ASP A 229 11.42 3.42 -5.29
C ASP A 229 11.42 4.19 -3.96
N TYR A 230 11.70 3.47 -2.87
CA TYR A 230 11.68 4.01 -1.52
C TYR A 230 13.09 4.27 -0.96
N SER A 231 14.11 4.33 -1.83
CA SER A 231 15.51 4.51 -1.43
C SER A 231 15.79 5.85 -0.74
N GLU A 232 15.00 6.90 -0.98
CA GLU A 232 15.17 8.20 -0.30
C GLU A 232 14.91 8.10 1.21
N TYR A 233 14.01 7.21 1.62
CA TYR A 233 13.55 7.06 3.00
C TYR A 233 13.95 5.71 3.62
N SER A 234 14.87 5.00 2.97
CA SER A 234 15.41 3.73 3.44
C SER A 234 16.93 3.65 3.35
N SER A 235 17.55 2.95 4.29
CA SER A 235 19.00 2.74 4.28
C SER A 235 19.34 1.33 4.77
N PHE A 236 20.18 0.63 4.02
CA PHE A 236 20.73 -0.66 4.39
C PHE A 236 21.99 -0.48 5.25
N ASN A 237 22.19 -1.36 6.22
CA ASN A 237 23.47 -1.48 6.91
C ASN A 237 24.52 -2.20 6.01
N SER A 238 25.76 -2.28 6.50
CA SER A 238 26.89 -2.81 5.71
C SER A 238 26.79 -4.30 5.37
N ASP A 239 26.19 -5.12 6.24
CA ASP A 239 26.03 -6.56 6.00
C ASP A 239 24.71 -6.93 5.29
N ARG A 240 23.89 -5.90 4.97
CA ARG A 240 22.59 -6.02 4.31
C ARG A 240 21.57 -6.87 5.09
N LYS A 241 21.75 -7.04 6.40
CA LYS A 241 20.79 -7.71 7.28
C LYS A 241 19.88 -6.76 8.02
N GLN A 242 20.10 -5.45 7.92
CA GLN A 242 19.24 -4.43 8.51
C GLN A 242 18.88 -3.37 7.48
N ILE A 243 17.62 -2.94 7.53
CA ILE A 243 17.10 -1.79 6.79
C ILE A 243 16.39 -0.87 7.77
N SER A 244 16.72 0.41 7.72
CA SER A 244 16.03 1.44 8.49
C SER A 244 15.11 2.22 7.56
N PHE A 245 13.87 2.45 7.99
CA PHE A 245 12.86 3.22 7.28
C PHE A 245 12.47 4.46 8.07
N THR A 246 12.16 5.54 7.35
CA THR A 246 11.33 6.63 7.88
C THR A 246 10.00 6.65 7.14
N LEU A 247 8.90 6.57 7.86
CA LEU A 247 7.53 6.60 7.34
C LEU A 247 6.82 7.83 7.90
N LYS A 248 5.77 8.30 7.23
CA LYS A 248 4.95 9.41 7.71
C LYS A 248 3.48 9.15 7.47
N ASP A 249 2.68 9.27 8.52
CA ASP A 249 1.22 9.17 8.48
C ASP A 249 0.64 10.26 7.56
N GLY A 250 -0.13 9.83 6.57
CA GLY A 250 -0.60 10.61 5.44
C GLY A 250 0.48 11.19 4.52
N GLY A 251 1.68 10.64 4.55
CA GLY A 251 2.83 11.09 3.77
C GLY A 251 3.58 9.95 3.07
N HIS A 252 4.89 10.09 2.96
CA HIS A 252 5.74 9.06 2.35
C HIS A 252 5.70 7.75 3.17
N GLY A 253 5.59 6.62 2.48
CA GLY A 253 5.52 5.32 3.14
C GLY A 253 4.13 4.98 3.69
N ASP A 254 3.11 5.76 3.34
CA ASP A 254 1.72 5.50 3.72
C ASP A 254 0.79 5.54 2.50
N ILE A 255 0.28 4.37 2.10
CA ILE A 255 -0.44 4.23 0.82
C ILE A 255 -1.84 4.86 0.84
N ASP A 256 -2.45 5.02 2.01
CA ASP A 256 -3.76 5.67 2.09
C ASP A 256 -3.64 7.20 1.97
N SER A 257 -2.47 7.74 2.35
CA SER A 257 -2.15 9.17 2.38
C SER A 257 -3.10 10.00 3.26
N ILE A 258 -3.64 9.41 4.33
CA ILE A 258 -4.53 10.07 5.29
C ILE A 258 -3.82 10.23 6.63
N ASN A 259 -3.91 11.41 7.22
CA ASN A 259 -3.42 11.65 8.58
C ASN A 259 -4.43 11.06 9.62
N ASN A 260 -4.57 9.74 9.69
CA ASN A 260 -5.53 9.04 10.55
C ASN A 260 -4.86 8.34 11.76
N GLY A 261 -3.54 8.41 11.88
CA GLY A 261 -2.75 7.72 12.92
C GLY A 261 -2.46 6.25 12.60
N ILE A 262 -2.63 5.83 11.34
CA ILE A 262 -2.39 4.47 10.85
C ILE A 262 -1.63 4.54 9.54
N ILE A 263 -0.38 4.12 9.55
CA ILE A 263 0.43 3.97 8.35
C ILE A 263 0.22 2.57 7.76
N ILE A 264 -0.10 2.50 6.48
CA ILE A 264 -0.15 1.24 5.70
C ILE A 264 1.03 1.20 4.72
N PHE A 265 1.94 0.25 4.92
CA PHE A 265 3.20 0.17 4.19
C PHE A 265 3.47 -1.23 3.61
N PRO A 266 2.77 -1.62 2.52
CA PRO A 266 3.16 -2.77 1.70
C PRO A 266 4.42 -2.44 0.92
N SER A 267 5.47 -3.21 1.18
CA SER A 267 6.80 -2.92 0.65
C SER A 267 7.69 -4.15 0.63
N GLY A 268 8.78 -4.11 -0.13
CA GLY A 268 9.71 -5.22 -0.24
C GLY A 268 10.98 -4.83 -0.97
N TYR A 269 11.98 -5.71 -0.95
CA TYR A 269 13.22 -5.49 -1.69
C TYR A 269 13.14 -6.09 -3.10
N GLY A 270 13.65 -5.38 -4.10
CA GLY A 270 13.72 -5.84 -5.48
C GLY A 270 14.96 -5.30 -6.21
N ILE A 271 15.31 -5.91 -7.34
CA ILE A 271 16.45 -5.49 -8.18
C ILE A 271 15.88 -4.90 -9.47
N MET A 272 16.21 -3.66 -9.85
CA MET A 272 15.80 -3.12 -11.16
C MET A 272 16.73 -3.60 -12.27
N ASN A 273 16.17 -4.07 -13.39
CA ASN A 273 16.96 -4.35 -14.58
C ASN A 273 17.47 -3.05 -15.23
N LYS A 274 18.76 -3.05 -15.57
CA LYS A 274 19.49 -1.89 -16.14
C LYS A 274 18.91 -1.36 -17.46
N SER A 275 18.17 -2.18 -18.21
CA SER A 275 17.58 -1.82 -19.52
C SER A 275 16.44 -0.80 -19.45
N GLU A 276 15.88 -0.51 -18.27
CA GLU A 276 14.79 0.48 -18.13
C GLU A 276 15.27 1.85 -17.63
N ILE A 277 16.50 1.93 -17.08
CA ILE A 277 17.14 3.19 -16.65
C ILE A 277 17.32 4.14 -17.84
N ASP A 278 17.68 3.60 -19.02
CA ASP A 278 17.88 4.36 -20.25
C ASP A 278 16.56 4.84 -20.90
N SER A 279 15.43 4.24 -20.55
CA SER A 279 14.11 4.65 -21.08
C SER A 279 13.47 5.81 -20.31
N ARG A 280 13.87 6.03 -19.06
CA ARG A 280 13.38 7.13 -18.22
C ARG A 280 14.35 8.33 -18.16
N SER A 281 15.61 8.16 -18.55
CA SER A 281 16.57 9.26 -18.64
C SER A 281 16.55 10.01 -19.99
N SER A 282 15.94 9.43 -21.04
CA SER A 282 15.99 9.97 -22.40
C SER A 282 14.89 10.99 -22.76
N SER A 283 14.09 11.45 -21.80
CA SER A 283 13.11 12.54 -22.03
C SER A 283 13.58 13.86 -21.43
N LYS A 284 14.75 14.36 -21.86
CA LYS A 284 15.18 15.77 -21.76
C LYS A 284 16.50 15.95 -22.51
N GLU A 285 16.39 16.11 -23.83
CA GLU A 285 17.33 16.88 -24.67
C GLU A 285 16.73 16.94 -26.07
N ALA A 286 15.82 17.91 -26.25
CA ALA A 286 15.53 18.46 -27.57
C ALA A 286 16.21 19.83 -27.59
N ASP A 287 17.38 19.90 -28.23
CA ASP A 287 17.67 20.93 -29.25
C ASP A 287 19.07 20.73 -29.85
N ASP A 288 19.14 21.11 -31.13
CA ASP A 288 20.28 21.43 -31.98
C ASP A 288 21.09 20.31 -32.68
N GLU A 289 20.74 20.17 -33.96
CA GLU A 289 21.63 20.36 -35.11
C GLU A 289 23.00 19.64 -35.12
N ASN A 290 23.16 18.62 -35.97
CA ASN A 290 23.91 18.79 -37.22
C ASN A 290 23.98 17.52 -38.09
N CYS A 291 23.83 17.78 -39.40
CA CYS A 291 24.28 16.99 -40.56
C CYS A 291 25.48 16.06 -40.31
N PHE A 292 25.46 14.87 -40.94
CA PHE A 292 26.33 14.56 -42.09
C PHE A 292 25.84 13.30 -42.82
N ILE A 293 25.41 13.49 -44.07
CA ILE A 293 25.40 12.44 -45.09
C ILE A 293 26.85 12.26 -45.55
N ASN A 294 27.36 11.03 -45.59
CA ASN A 294 28.31 10.66 -46.64
C ASN A 294 28.27 9.16 -46.99
N ILE A 295 27.65 8.94 -48.13
CA ILE A 295 27.90 7.95 -49.20
C ILE A 295 29.43 7.71 -49.36
N LEU A 296 29.99 6.51 -49.55
CA LEU A 296 29.93 5.63 -50.74
C LEU A 296 30.64 4.28 -50.45
N SER A 297 30.40 3.35 -51.37
CA SER A 297 30.67 1.91 -51.45
C SER A 297 32.11 1.43 -51.67
N TYR A 298 32.24 0.11 -51.43
CA TYR A 298 33.31 -0.89 -51.67
C TYR A 298 34.32 -1.12 -50.56
#